data_AF-A0A178DWB2-F1
#
_entry.id   AF-A0A178DWB2-F1
#
_cell.length_a   1.000
_cell.length_b   1.000
_cell.length_c   1.000
_cell.angle_alpha   90.00
_cell.angle_beta   90.00
_cell.angle_gamma   90.00
#
_symmetry.space_group_name_H-M   'P 1'
#
loop_
_entity.id
_entity.type
_entity.pdbx_description
1 polymer ?
#
loop_
_entity_poly.entity_id
_entity_poly.type
_entity_poly.pdbx_seq_one_letter_code
_entity_poly.pdbx_strand_id
1 'polypeptide(L)'
;MSSPQNTPEVQRALLALSTIIRETTLFGARPIPPNPTRFNLLARPAPSVCGFCSLPGHYSGHSPATLTSALPCRAAFTSLFDFWTDVLAHLRVLHAGSPRFRVAVDNFAPVWALGEEGERAAPLPGGDVEVVLLDALARAWVKFGKFLGRVRARIFALVPIEECEVFEDEVRGGLNELLLNGLCLKDLFERSVAGERGE
;
A
#
# COMPACT_ATOMS: atom_id res chain seq x y z
N MET A 1 -19.24 -3.60 31.96
CA MET A 1 -19.65 -3.75 30.54
C MET A 1 -18.45 -3.36 29.69
N SER A 2 -17.75 -4.32 29.10
CA SER A 2 -16.58 -4.05 28.26
C SER A 2 -17.04 -3.39 26.96
N SER A 3 -16.52 -2.21 26.64
CA SER A 3 -16.84 -1.55 25.36
C SER A 3 -16.62 -2.52 24.21
N PRO A 4 -17.55 -2.63 23.22
CA PRO A 4 -17.41 -3.50 22.06
C PRO A 4 -16.19 -3.20 21.16
N GLN A 5 -15.38 -2.20 21.52
CA GLN A 5 -14.16 -1.75 20.84
C GLN A 5 -12.89 -2.55 21.22
N ASN A 6 -12.96 -3.44 22.22
CA ASN A 6 -11.79 -4.10 22.79
C ASN A 6 -11.84 -5.63 22.67
N THR A 7 -12.25 -6.16 21.52
CA THR A 7 -12.01 -7.60 21.29
C THR A 7 -10.50 -7.83 21.10
N PRO A 8 -9.94 -8.96 21.59
CA PRO A 8 -8.54 -9.28 21.39
C PRO A 8 -8.10 -9.24 19.92
N GLU A 9 -9.01 -9.54 18.99
CA GLU A 9 -8.78 -9.53 17.55
C GLU A 9 -8.60 -8.11 17.01
N VAL A 10 -9.46 -7.17 17.42
CA VAL A 10 -9.36 -5.75 17.04
C VAL A 10 -8.07 -5.15 17.59
N GLN A 11 -7.71 -5.46 18.84
CA GLN A 11 -6.45 -5.01 19.43
C GLN A 11 -5.23 -5.56 18.69
N ARG A 12 -5.24 -6.85 18.34
CA ARG A 12 -4.16 -7.49 17.57
C ARG A 12 -4.02 -6.88 16.17
N ALA A 13 -5.13 -6.61 15.50
CA ALA A 13 -5.13 -5.94 14.20
C ALA A 13 -4.59 -4.51 14.29
N LEU A 14 -5.00 -3.73 15.30
CA LEU A 14 -4.46 -2.38 15.52
C LEU A 14 -2.95 -2.40 15.78
N LEU A 15 -2.46 -3.32 16.61
CA LEU A 15 -1.03 -3.46 16.90
C LEU A 15 -0.22 -3.86 15.65
N ALA A 16 -0.76 -4.79 14.86
CA ALA A 16 -0.13 -5.21 13.59
C ALA A 16 -0.05 -4.04 12.61
N LEU A 17 -1.15 -3.33 12.38
CA LEU A 17 -1.20 -2.18 11.48
C LEU A 17 -0.35 -1.00 11.99
N SER A 18 -0.30 -0.76 13.29
CA SER A 18 0.58 0.26 13.88
C SER A 18 2.06 -0.06 13.62
N THR A 19 2.44 -1.33 13.70
CA THR A 19 3.79 -1.80 13.37
C THR A 19 4.07 -1.62 11.88
N ILE A 20 3.14 -2.01 11.02
CA ILE A 20 3.22 -1.83 9.57
C ILE A 20 3.39 -0.35 9.21
N ILE A 21 2.61 0.56 9.81
CA ILE A 21 2.66 1.99 9.52
C ILE A 21 4.03 2.56 9.87
N ARG A 22 4.58 2.23 11.03
CA ARG A 22 5.94 2.62 11.39
C ARG A 22 6.91 2.23 10.28
N GLU A 23 6.73 1.04 9.72
CA GLU A 23 7.55 0.53 8.62
C GLU A 23 7.28 1.17 7.25
N THR A 24 6.16 1.86 7.08
CA THR A 24 5.85 2.63 5.86
C THR A 24 6.35 4.08 5.91
N THR A 25 6.80 4.56 7.07
CA THR A 25 7.37 5.91 7.22
C THR A 25 8.89 5.89 7.06
N LEU A 26 9.45 6.92 6.43
CA LEU A 26 10.89 7.11 6.24
C LEU A 26 11.72 6.88 7.52
N PHE A 27 11.26 7.47 8.63
CA PHE A 27 11.93 7.43 9.93
C PHE A 27 11.77 6.10 10.66
N GLY A 28 10.61 5.42 10.52
CA GLY A 28 10.30 4.18 11.25
C GLY A 28 10.63 2.89 10.50
N ALA A 29 10.94 2.97 9.21
CA ALA A 29 11.21 1.78 8.40
C ALA A 29 12.47 1.02 8.87
N ARG A 30 12.43 -0.32 8.79
CA ARG A 30 13.59 -1.19 9.02
C ARG A 30 14.42 -1.35 7.72
N PRO A 31 15.74 -1.61 7.82
CA PRO A 31 16.55 -1.89 6.64
C PRO A 31 15.92 -3.02 5.80
N ILE A 32 16.00 -2.91 4.48
CA ILE A 32 15.47 -3.94 3.59
C ILE A 32 16.26 -5.22 3.85
N PRO A 33 15.62 -6.33 4.28
CA PRO A 33 16.32 -7.57 4.52
C PRO A 33 16.81 -8.17 3.19
N PRO A 34 17.85 -9.04 3.21
CA PRO A 34 18.36 -9.68 2.00
C PRO A 34 17.31 -10.47 1.21
N ASN A 35 16.33 -11.04 1.93
CA ASN A 35 15.20 -11.78 1.36
C ASN A 35 13.89 -11.20 1.92
N PRO A 36 13.34 -10.13 1.31
CA PRO A 36 12.14 -9.49 1.81
C PRO A 36 10.92 -10.40 1.61
N THR A 37 10.27 -10.77 2.71
CA THR A 37 8.97 -11.47 2.71
C THR A 37 7.92 -10.57 3.34
N ARG A 38 6.75 -10.42 2.69
CA ARG A 38 5.65 -9.57 3.19
C ARG A 38 6.14 -8.16 3.56
N PHE A 39 6.92 -7.54 2.67
CA PHE A 39 7.62 -6.29 2.97
C PHE A 39 7.27 -5.17 2.00
N ASN A 40 7.01 -3.97 2.51
CA ASN A 40 6.79 -2.79 1.68
C ASN A 40 8.11 -2.19 1.16
N LEU A 41 8.56 -2.69 0.01
CA LEU A 41 9.78 -2.21 -0.68
C LEU A 41 9.70 -0.77 -1.18
N LEU A 42 8.51 -0.14 -1.18
CA LEU A 42 8.28 1.24 -1.62
C LEU A 42 8.24 2.25 -0.46
N ALA A 43 8.38 1.79 0.78
CA ALA A 43 8.33 2.66 1.96
C ALA A 43 9.40 3.76 1.98
N ARG A 44 10.50 3.56 1.23
CA ARG A 44 11.67 4.46 1.24
C ARG A 44 12.11 4.83 -0.17
N PRO A 45 12.63 6.05 -0.39
CA PRO A 45 13.54 6.32 -1.48
C PRO A 45 14.73 5.36 -1.38
N ALA A 46 15.08 4.73 -2.49
CA ALA A 46 16.25 3.86 -2.56
C ALA A 46 17.32 4.53 -3.44
N PRO A 47 18.60 4.51 -3.04
CA PRO A 47 19.69 5.09 -3.82
C PRO A 47 19.90 4.34 -5.15
N SER A 48 19.52 3.06 -5.19
CA SER A 48 19.57 2.22 -6.37
C SER A 48 18.32 1.34 -6.43
N VAL A 49 17.70 1.27 -7.61
CA VAL A 49 16.58 0.37 -7.89
C VAL A 49 16.92 -0.53 -9.07
N CYS A 50 16.30 -1.71 -9.10
CA CYS A 50 16.35 -2.63 -10.22
C CYS A 50 15.85 -1.95 -11.50
N GLY A 51 16.63 -2.02 -12.59
CA GLY A 51 16.26 -1.40 -13.88
C GLY A 51 15.00 -2.01 -14.51
N PHE A 52 14.69 -3.27 -14.19
CA PHE A 52 13.50 -3.96 -14.69
C PHE A 52 12.25 -3.66 -13.85
N CYS A 53 12.25 -4.03 -12.56
CA CYS A 53 11.04 -3.92 -11.72
C CYS A 53 10.96 -2.58 -10.95
N SER A 54 12.00 -1.76 -10.98
CA SER A 54 12.10 -0.50 -10.23
C SER A 54 11.96 -0.65 -8.71
N LEU A 55 12.24 -1.85 -8.17
CA LEU A 55 12.29 -2.12 -6.73
C LEU A 55 13.74 -2.22 -6.23
N PRO A 56 14.00 -1.83 -4.97
CA PRO A 56 15.32 -1.99 -4.34
C PRO A 56 15.65 -3.43 -3.93
N GLY A 57 16.87 -3.64 -3.45
CA GLY A 57 17.31 -4.90 -2.82
C GLY A 57 17.87 -5.96 -3.78
N HIS A 58 17.79 -5.73 -5.09
CA HIS A 58 18.42 -6.60 -6.08
C HIS A 58 18.81 -5.79 -7.32
N TYR A 59 19.82 -6.28 -8.04
CA TYR A 59 20.25 -5.70 -9.30
C TYR A 59 19.94 -6.64 -10.45
N SER A 60 19.04 -6.21 -11.32
CA SER A 60 18.94 -6.73 -12.66
C SER A 60 20.08 -6.20 -13.51
N GLY A 61 21.19 -6.91 -13.62
CA GLY A 61 22.10 -6.70 -14.76
C GLY A 61 21.46 -7.31 -16.01
N HIS A 62 20.40 -6.72 -16.56
CA HIS A 62 19.62 -7.42 -17.60
C HIS A 62 19.95 -6.94 -19.01
N SER A 63 20.59 -7.85 -19.74
CA SER A 63 20.10 -8.25 -21.06
C SER A 63 18.73 -8.94 -20.90
N PRO A 64 17.69 -8.63 -21.70
CA PRO A 64 16.33 -9.19 -21.61
C PRO A 64 16.20 -10.71 -21.82
N ALA A 65 17.30 -11.45 -22.01
CA ALA A 65 17.28 -12.77 -22.63
C ALA A 65 17.20 -13.98 -21.66
N THR A 66 17.27 -13.81 -20.34
CA THR A 66 17.29 -14.96 -19.41
C THR A 66 16.23 -14.88 -18.31
N LEU A 67 15.22 -15.76 -18.37
CA LEU A 67 14.17 -15.94 -17.36
C LEU A 67 14.70 -16.21 -15.94
N THR A 68 15.87 -16.84 -15.80
CA THR A 68 16.55 -17.05 -14.51
C THR A 68 16.96 -15.75 -13.82
N SER A 69 17.16 -14.68 -14.60
CA SER A 69 17.52 -13.37 -14.08
C SER A 69 16.33 -12.61 -13.47
N ALA A 70 15.09 -13.06 -13.73
CA ALA A 70 13.86 -12.42 -13.26
C ALA A 70 13.30 -12.96 -11.94
N LEU A 71 13.87 -14.04 -11.39
CA LEU A 71 13.44 -14.60 -10.09
C LEU A 71 13.45 -13.59 -8.93
N PRO A 72 14.48 -12.73 -8.78
CA PRO A 72 14.48 -11.71 -7.73
C PRO A 72 13.37 -10.65 -7.92
N CYS A 73 13.07 -10.30 -9.18
CA CYS A 73 11.97 -9.38 -9.49
C CYS A 73 10.62 -9.99 -9.14
N ARG A 74 10.40 -11.26 -9.49
CA ARG A 74 9.18 -12.00 -9.11
C ARG A 74 9.03 -12.04 -7.59
N ALA A 75 10.08 -12.46 -6.87
CA ALA A 75 10.06 -12.51 -5.41
C ALA A 75 9.73 -11.16 -4.77
N ALA A 76 10.29 -10.06 -5.31
CA ALA A 76 10.00 -8.71 -4.85
C ALA A 76 8.54 -8.30 -5.09
N PHE A 77 7.94 -8.66 -6.23
CA PHE A 77 6.52 -8.43 -6.50
C PHE A 77 5.62 -9.27 -5.60
N THR A 78 5.88 -10.57 -5.47
CA THR A 78 5.12 -11.44 -4.56
C THR A 78 5.18 -10.94 -3.12
N SER A 79 6.35 -10.48 -2.65
CA SER A 79 6.51 -9.89 -1.32
C SER A 79 5.65 -8.65 -1.10
N LEU A 80 5.52 -7.79 -2.12
CA LEU A 80 4.64 -6.62 -2.07
C LEU A 80 3.16 -7.01 -2.09
N PHE A 81 2.77 -7.99 -2.89
CA PHE A 81 1.41 -8.49 -2.93
C PHE A 81 1.00 -9.09 -1.59
N ASP A 82 1.84 -9.98 -1.04
CA ASP A 82 1.60 -10.60 0.27
C ASP A 82 1.52 -9.56 1.39
N PHE A 83 2.37 -8.53 1.36
CA PHE A 83 2.29 -7.41 2.31
C PHE A 83 0.92 -6.74 2.29
N TRP A 84 0.40 -6.41 1.09
CA TRP A 84 -0.90 -5.75 0.95
C TRP A 84 -2.08 -6.68 1.29
N THR A 85 -1.93 -7.98 1.03
CA THR A 85 -2.88 -9.00 1.49
C THR A 85 -2.99 -9.01 3.01
N ASP A 86 -1.87 -8.95 3.74
CA ASP A 86 -1.86 -8.89 5.20
C ASP A 86 -2.49 -7.60 5.74
N VAL A 87 -2.16 -6.47 5.11
CA VAL A 87 -2.78 -5.17 5.43
C VAL A 87 -4.29 -5.25 5.28
N LEU A 88 -4.79 -5.78 4.16
CA LEU A 88 -6.23 -5.92 3.92
C LEU A 88 -6.90 -6.83 4.97
N ALA A 89 -6.28 -7.96 5.32
CA ALA A 89 -6.81 -8.87 6.31
C ALA A 89 -7.02 -8.18 7.67
N HIS A 90 -6.05 -7.36 8.11
CA HIS A 90 -6.19 -6.59 9.35
C HIS A 90 -7.22 -5.47 9.23
N LEU A 91 -7.28 -4.75 8.10
CA LEU A 91 -8.27 -3.70 7.88
C LEU A 91 -9.70 -4.26 7.89
N ARG A 92 -9.93 -5.45 7.31
CA ARG A 92 -11.23 -6.14 7.36
C ARG A 92 -11.64 -6.46 8.80
N VAL A 93 -10.71 -6.91 9.64
CA VAL A 93 -10.97 -7.13 11.08
C VAL A 93 -11.36 -5.83 11.78
N LEU A 94 -10.64 -4.73 11.52
CA LEU A 94 -10.98 -3.42 12.10
C LEU A 94 -12.33 -2.91 11.62
N HIS A 95 -12.64 -3.04 10.33
CA HIS A 95 -13.91 -2.60 9.76
C HIS A 95 -15.11 -3.38 10.33
N ALA A 96 -14.95 -4.69 10.53
CA ALA A 96 -15.99 -5.50 11.15
C ALA A 96 -16.17 -5.18 12.64
N GLY A 97 -15.07 -5.02 13.38
CA GLY A 97 -15.07 -4.98 14.85
C GLY A 97 -14.99 -3.59 15.50
N SER A 98 -14.58 -2.53 14.79
CA SER A 98 -14.40 -1.18 15.34
C SER A 98 -15.34 -0.17 14.68
N PRO A 99 -16.40 0.29 15.38
CA PRO A 99 -17.26 1.36 14.90
C PRO A 99 -16.50 2.66 14.63
N ARG A 100 -15.47 2.97 15.44
CA ARG A 100 -14.60 4.13 15.24
C ARG A 100 -13.86 4.05 13.91
N PHE A 101 -13.34 2.87 13.58
CA PHE A 101 -12.65 2.66 12.31
C PHE A 101 -13.61 2.79 11.11
N ARG A 102 -14.84 2.25 11.20
CA ARG A 102 -15.86 2.46 10.15
C ARG A 102 -16.17 3.93 9.93
N VAL A 103 -16.41 4.67 11.01
CA VAL A 103 -16.65 6.11 10.94
C VAL A 103 -15.44 6.86 10.35
N ALA A 104 -14.21 6.43 10.67
CA ALA A 104 -13.02 7.00 10.05
C ALA A 104 -12.98 6.74 8.54
N VAL A 105 -13.30 5.51 8.09
CA VAL A 105 -13.39 5.16 6.66
C VAL A 105 -14.45 5.99 5.95
N ASP A 106 -15.68 6.07 6.50
CA ASP A 106 -16.80 6.79 5.89
C ASP A 106 -16.50 8.29 5.71
N ASN A 107 -15.74 8.88 6.63
CA ASN A 107 -15.39 10.29 6.61
C ASN A 107 -14.05 10.59 5.92
N PHE A 108 -13.31 9.57 5.49
CA PHE A 108 -12.01 9.78 4.86
C PHE A 108 -12.17 10.26 3.42
N ALA A 109 -11.51 11.37 3.10
CA ALA A 109 -11.53 12.00 1.79
C ALA A 109 -10.18 11.80 1.08
N PRO A 110 -9.98 10.66 0.39
CA PRO A 110 -8.73 10.39 -0.32
C PRO A 110 -8.54 11.35 -1.49
N VAL A 111 -7.30 11.80 -1.69
CA VAL A 111 -6.92 12.68 -2.82
C VAL A 111 -5.70 12.14 -3.55
N TRP A 112 -5.54 12.49 -4.83
CA TRP A 112 -4.41 12.05 -5.66
C TRP A 112 -3.03 12.41 -5.07
N ALA A 113 -2.96 13.57 -4.41
CA ALA A 113 -1.73 14.09 -3.79
C ALA A 113 -1.24 13.24 -2.61
N LEU A 114 -2.06 12.35 -2.04
CA LEU A 114 -1.64 11.47 -0.92
C LEU A 114 -0.41 10.62 -1.26
N GLY A 115 -0.22 10.25 -2.53
CA GLY A 115 0.95 9.49 -2.96
C GLY A 115 2.18 10.32 -3.34
N GLU A 116 2.17 11.63 -3.11
CA GLU A 116 3.28 12.53 -3.42
C GLU A 116 4.14 12.78 -2.18
N GLU A 117 5.45 12.97 -2.37
CA GLU A 117 6.38 13.36 -1.31
C GLU A 117 6.52 14.90 -1.31
N GLY A 118 6.25 15.57 -0.19
CA GLY A 118 6.39 17.04 -0.06
C GLY A 118 5.33 17.72 0.81
N GLU A 119 5.41 19.05 0.97
CA GLU A 119 4.54 19.87 1.84
C GLU A 119 3.05 19.82 1.46
N ARG A 120 2.72 19.61 0.19
CA ARG A 120 1.33 19.40 -0.30
C ARG A 120 0.71 18.09 0.21
N ALA A 121 1.51 17.23 0.80
CA ALA A 121 1.14 15.93 1.34
C ALA A 121 1.65 15.78 2.78
N ALA A 122 1.65 16.85 3.59
CA ALA A 122 2.01 16.73 5.01
C ALA A 122 1.13 15.65 5.68
N PRO A 123 1.74 14.65 6.36
CA PRO A 123 0.99 13.65 7.13
C PRO A 123 0.11 14.35 8.16
N LEU A 124 -1.00 13.73 8.55
CA LEU A 124 -1.80 14.26 9.65
C LEU A 124 -0.92 14.44 10.90
N PRO A 125 -0.83 15.65 11.49
CA PRO A 125 0.08 15.91 12.61
C PRO A 125 -0.35 15.22 13.91
N GLY A 126 -1.60 14.75 13.96
CA GLY A 126 -2.18 14.02 15.09
C GLY A 126 -3.69 13.85 14.90
N GLY A 127 -4.31 13.04 15.75
CA GLY A 127 -5.74 12.76 15.69
C GLY A 127 -6.08 11.43 16.35
N ASP A 128 -7.31 10.98 16.14
CA ASP A 128 -7.71 9.62 16.51
C ASP A 128 -6.82 8.59 15.79
N VAL A 129 -6.43 7.54 16.53
CA VAL A 129 -5.51 6.51 16.05
C VAL A 129 -5.98 5.90 14.73
N GLU A 130 -7.28 5.67 14.58
CA GLU A 130 -7.89 5.12 13.37
C GLU A 130 -7.71 6.04 12.16
N VAL A 131 -7.84 7.35 12.35
CA VAL A 131 -7.71 8.35 11.28
C VAL A 131 -6.25 8.47 10.85
N VAL A 132 -5.32 8.53 11.80
CA VAL A 132 -3.88 8.56 11.53
C VAL A 132 -3.43 7.29 10.81
N LEU A 133 -3.94 6.13 11.24
CA LEU A 133 -3.68 4.84 10.62
C LEU A 133 -4.19 4.80 9.17
N LEU A 134 -5.42 5.27 8.96
CA LEU A 134 -6.04 5.30 7.64
C LEU A 134 -5.29 6.22 6.68
N ASP A 135 -4.94 7.44 7.11
CA ASP A 135 -4.15 8.39 6.31
C ASP A 135 -2.80 7.80 5.88
N ALA A 136 -2.04 7.23 6.83
CA ALA A 136 -0.73 6.65 6.52
C ALA A 136 -0.82 5.49 5.52
N LEU A 137 -1.79 4.58 5.70
CA LEU A 137 -2.00 3.45 4.80
C LEU A 137 -2.51 3.88 3.43
N ALA A 138 -3.43 4.84 3.37
CA ALA A 138 -3.94 5.37 2.10
C ALA A 138 -2.83 6.03 1.28
N ARG A 139 -1.93 6.78 1.90
CA ARG A 139 -0.75 7.36 1.24
C ARG A 139 0.17 6.29 0.66
N ALA A 140 0.51 5.29 1.48
CA ALA A 140 1.33 4.17 1.04
C ALA A 140 0.66 3.39 -0.11
N TRP A 141 -0.67 3.24 -0.05
CA TRP A 141 -1.46 2.56 -1.08
C TRP A 141 -1.50 3.33 -2.39
N VAL A 142 -1.74 4.65 -2.34
CA VAL A 142 -1.72 5.52 -3.53
C VAL A 142 -0.32 5.50 -4.16
N LYS A 143 0.75 5.56 -3.36
CA LYS A 143 2.14 5.44 -3.84
C LYS A 143 2.38 4.09 -4.53
N PHE A 144 1.90 3.01 -3.93
CA PHE A 144 1.99 1.67 -4.51
C PHE A 144 1.19 1.54 -5.82
N GLY A 145 -0.03 2.06 -5.90
CA GLY A 145 -0.79 2.00 -7.14
C GLY A 145 -0.18 2.87 -8.26
N LYS A 146 0.41 4.04 -7.94
CA LYS A 146 1.22 4.83 -8.90
C LYS A 146 2.44 4.05 -9.39
N PHE A 147 3.04 3.23 -8.53
CA PHE A 147 4.09 2.30 -8.92
C PHE A 147 3.55 1.20 -9.85
N LEU A 148 2.46 0.51 -9.45
CA LEU A 148 1.84 -0.54 -10.28
C LEU A 148 1.49 -0.05 -11.67
N GLY A 149 0.92 1.15 -11.81
CA GLY A 149 0.59 1.73 -13.12
C GLY A 149 1.78 1.81 -14.09
N ARG A 150 3.02 1.95 -13.56
CA ARG A 150 4.26 2.04 -14.35
C ARG A 150 4.85 0.67 -14.70
N VAL A 151 4.63 -0.35 -13.88
CA VAL A 151 5.27 -1.66 -14.02
C VAL A 151 4.30 -2.82 -14.28
N ARG A 152 2.99 -2.54 -14.41
CA ARG A 152 1.91 -3.55 -14.59
C ARG A 152 2.24 -4.60 -15.65
N ALA A 153 2.66 -4.18 -16.85
CA ALA A 153 3.01 -5.10 -17.93
C ALA A 153 4.18 -6.03 -17.56
N ARG A 154 5.14 -5.54 -16.77
CA ARG A 154 6.31 -6.31 -16.31
C ARG A 154 5.93 -7.30 -15.21
N ILE A 155 4.96 -6.95 -14.37
CA ILE A 155 4.41 -7.84 -13.36
C ILE A 155 3.73 -9.04 -14.02
N PHE A 156 2.83 -8.80 -14.99
CA PHE A 156 2.14 -9.87 -15.71
C PHE A 156 3.07 -10.79 -16.50
N ALA A 157 4.27 -10.31 -16.86
CA ALA A 157 5.28 -11.13 -17.52
C ALA A 157 6.04 -12.06 -16.55
N LEU A 158 6.03 -11.78 -15.24
CA LEU A 158 6.86 -12.47 -14.25
C LEU A 158 6.08 -13.23 -13.18
N VAL A 159 4.92 -12.71 -12.80
CA VAL A 159 4.05 -13.29 -11.78
C VAL A 159 2.95 -14.08 -12.50
N PRO A 160 2.61 -15.31 -12.05
CA PRO A 160 1.52 -16.08 -12.63
C PRO A 160 0.23 -15.26 -12.72
N ILE A 161 -0.53 -15.50 -13.78
CA ILE A 161 -1.74 -14.71 -14.05
C ILE A 161 -2.77 -14.89 -12.93
N GLU A 162 -2.86 -16.09 -12.37
CA GLU A 162 -3.77 -16.43 -11.27
C GLU A 162 -3.41 -15.64 -10.00
N GLU A 163 -2.12 -15.52 -9.69
CA GLU A 163 -1.65 -14.69 -8.56
C GLU A 163 -1.97 -13.20 -8.79
N CYS A 164 -1.86 -12.72 -10.03
CA CYS A 164 -2.19 -11.33 -10.38
C CYS A 164 -3.69 -11.05 -10.33
N GLU A 165 -4.53 -11.98 -10.79
CA GLU A 165 -5.99 -11.89 -10.78
C GLU A 165 -6.51 -11.84 -9.34
N VAL A 166 -6.05 -12.76 -8.47
CA VAL A 166 -6.39 -12.73 -7.03
C VAL A 166 -6.02 -11.39 -6.40
N PHE A 167 -4.83 -10.86 -6.72
CA PHE A 167 -4.41 -9.56 -6.21
C PHE A 167 -5.30 -8.41 -6.72
N GLU A 168 -5.60 -8.38 -8.01
CA GLU A 168 -6.39 -7.29 -8.61
C GLU A 168 -7.86 -7.32 -8.17
N ASP A 169 -8.47 -8.51 -8.07
CA ASP A 169 -9.90 -8.65 -7.78
C ASP A 169 -10.18 -8.54 -6.28
N GLU A 170 -9.42 -9.24 -5.45
CA GLU A 170 -9.70 -9.29 -4.02
C GLU A 170 -8.96 -8.23 -3.23
N VAL A 171 -7.65 -8.13 -3.45
CA VAL A 171 -6.77 -7.31 -2.60
C VAL A 171 -6.92 -5.84 -2.95
N ARG A 172 -6.74 -5.51 -4.22
CA ARG A 172 -6.86 -4.14 -4.71
C ARG A 172 -8.27 -3.60 -4.56
N GLY A 173 -9.29 -4.41 -4.85
CA GLY A 173 -10.70 -4.05 -4.64
C GLY A 173 -10.99 -3.70 -3.18
N GLY A 174 -10.65 -4.61 -2.25
CA GLY A 174 -10.88 -4.39 -0.82
C GLY A 174 -10.07 -3.23 -0.23
N LEU A 175 -8.84 -3.00 -0.69
CA LEU A 175 -8.04 -1.86 -0.26
C LEU A 175 -8.59 -0.54 -0.81
N ASN A 176 -9.11 -0.50 -2.04
CA ASN A 176 -9.79 0.70 -2.55
C ASN A 176 -11.06 1.00 -1.75
N GLU A 177 -11.85 -0.02 -1.42
CA GLU A 177 -13.05 0.14 -0.58
C GLU A 177 -12.70 0.77 0.78
N LEU A 178 -11.70 0.21 1.48
CA LEU A 178 -11.39 0.62 2.85
C LEU A 178 -10.47 1.83 2.97
N LEU A 179 -9.55 2.05 2.02
CA LEU A 179 -8.55 3.13 2.08
C LEU A 179 -8.90 4.31 1.19
N LEU A 180 -9.64 4.07 0.10
CA LEU A 180 -9.97 5.08 -0.90
C LEU A 180 -11.49 5.31 -1.03
N ASN A 181 -12.29 4.84 -0.07
CA ASN A 181 -13.74 5.00 -0.07
C ASN A 181 -14.38 4.51 -1.40
N GLY A 182 -13.90 3.35 -1.89
CA GLY A 182 -14.34 2.71 -3.13
C GLY A 182 -13.76 3.31 -4.41
N LEU A 183 -12.99 4.40 -4.34
CA LEU A 183 -12.38 5.03 -5.51
C LEU A 183 -11.13 4.29 -5.97
N CYS A 184 -10.88 4.31 -7.26
CA CYS A 184 -9.61 3.87 -7.83
C CYS A 184 -8.70 5.06 -8.12
N LEU A 185 -7.42 4.77 -8.41
CA LEU A 185 -6.43 5.81 -8.74
C LEU A 185 -6.82 6.69 -9.94
N LYS A 186 -7.52 6.12 -10.93
CA LYS A 186 -7.99 6.88 -12.08
C LYS A 186 -8.99 7.95 -11.63
N ASP A 187 -9.94 7.59 -10.76
CA ASP A 187 -10.94 8.52 -10.24
C ASP A 187 -10.29 9.65 -9.45
N LEU A 188 -9.29 9.33 -8.62
CA LEU A 188 -8.53 10.33 -7.87
C LEU A 188 -7.79 11.31 -8.78
N PHE A 189 -7.16 10.81 -9.85
CA PHE A 189 -6.45 11.63 -10.83
C PHE A 189 -7.40 12.53 -11.64
N GLU A 190 -8.52 11.99 -12.12
CA GLU A 190 -9.51 12.78 -12.87
C GLU A 190 -10.09 13.90 -12.01
N ARG A 191 -10.36 13.65 -10.73
CA ARG A 191 -10.81 14.67 -9.77
C ARG A 191 -9.76 15.76 -9.54
N SER A 192 -8.48 15.40 -9.42
CA SER A 192 -7.44 16.42 -9.23
C SER A 192 -7.31 17.32 -10.44
N VAL A 193 -7.35 16.77 -11.66
CA VAL A 193 -7.28 17.55 -12.90
C VAL A 193 -8.54 18.40 -13.11
N ALA A 194 -9.72 17.90 -12.74
CA ALA A 194 -10.96 18.66 -12.83
C ALA A 194 -11.00 19.84 -11.84
N GLY A 195 -10.49 19.65 -10.62
CA GLY A 195 -10.35 20.71 -9.62
C GLY A 195 -9.40 21.83 -10.05
N GLU A 196 -8.29 21.49 -10.72
CA GLU A 196 -7.32 22.47 -11.25
C GLU A 196 -7.84 23.29 -12.44
N ARG A 197 -8.95 22.89 -13.08
CA ARG A 197 -9.55 23.60 -14.23
C ARG A 197 -10.76 24.46 -13.86
N GLY A 198 -11.17 24.46 -12.60
CA GLY A 198 -12.34 25.17 -12.08
C GLY A 198 -12.02 26.43 -11.29
N GLU A 199 -10.74 26.79 -11.17
CA GLU A 199 -10.23 28.05 -10.59
C GLU A 199 -9.61 28.93 -11.68
#